data_AF-A0A059WY44-F1
#
_entry.id   AF-A0A059WY44-F1
#
_cell.length_a   1.000
_cell.length_b   1.000
_cell.length_c   1.000
_cell.angle_alpha   90.00
_cell.angle_beta   90.00
_cell.angle_gamma   90.00
#
_symmetry.space_group_name_H-M   'P 1'
#
loop_
_entity.id
_entity.type
_entity.pdbx_description
1 polymer ?
#
loop_
_entity_poly.entity_id
_entity_poly.type
_entity_poly.pdbx_seq_one_letter_code
_entity_poly.pdbx_strand_id
1 'polypeptide(L)'
;MSIVPVDVVLQAPPIEYFMPTPYFSLARFGRWDELLAEPAPSSDLKYTTGMWHYSRGLAHAAQGHLDQAQAEYNRTAAIAAAIPAEQLAGLNSARALLGIAEQHLAAKIALLQGDTARAITTLQQAIAGEDALTYDEPPAWYHPLRLELGAVYLAANRPAEAERAFRDDLAYWQENGWALKGLAQSLRAQKKDTEATAVEQRFKKAWGEMAMTP
;
A
#
# COMPACT_ATOMS: atom_id res chain seq x y z
N MET A 1 -12.77 10.41 -14.44
CA MET A 1 -12.55 11.72 -15.11
C MET A 1 -12.02 12.70 -14.07
N SER A 2 -10.77 13.16 -14.19
CA SER A 2 -10.22 14.12 -13.22
C SER A 2 -10.89 15.48 -13.39
N ILE A 3 -11.22 16.13 -12.27
CA ILE A 3 -11.93 17.42 -12.22
C ILE A 3 -10.97 18.59 -12.52
N VAL A 4 -9.64 18.35 -12.48
CA VAL A 4 -8.61 19.37 -12.71
C VAL A 4 -8.02 19.22 -14.13
N PRO A 5 -8.05 20.27 -14.97
CA PRO A 5 -7.41 20.26 -16.28
C PRO A 5 -5.90 19.99 -16.21
N VAL A 6 -5.36 19.25 -17.19
CA VAL A 6 -3.94 18.83 -17.22
C VAL A 6 -2.99 20.03 -17.21
N ASP A 7 -3.32 21.08 -17.96
CA ASP A 7 -2.52 22.31 -18.04
C ASP A 7 -2.40 23.03 -16.69
N VAL A 8 -3.46 22.98 -15.86
CA VAL A 8 -3.43 23.52 -14.49
C VAL A 8 -2.49 22.70 -13.60
N VAL A 9 -2.51 21.36 -13.73
CA VAL A 9 -1.61 20.48 -12.96
C VAL A 9 -0.15 20.73 -13.33
N LEU A 10 0.15 20.91 -14.62
CA LEU A 10 1.52 21.17 -15.08
C LEU A 10 2.10 22.51 -14.61
N GLN A 11 1.24 23.50 -14.32
CA GLN A 11 1.66 24.79 -13.75
C GLN A 11 2.00 24.71 -12.25
N ALA A 12 1.52 23.67 -11.56
CA ALA A 12 1.81 23.40 -10.16
C ALA A 12 2.08 21.90 -9.95
N PRO A 13 3.25 21.39 -10.39
CA PRO A 13 3.55 19.95 -10.41
C PRO A 13 3.25 19.18 -9.13
N PRO A 14 3.44 19.72 -7.90
CA PRO A 14 3.06 19.02 -6.68
C PRO A 14 1.58 18.61 -6.60
N ILE A 15 0.67 19.32 -7.29
CA ILE A 15 -0.77 19.00 -7.34
C ILE A 15 -1.04 17.66 -8.03
N GLU A 16 -0.14 17.20 -8.90
CA GLU A 16 -0.26 15.91 -9.58
C GLU A 16 -0.43 14.75 -8.58
N TYR A 17 0.11 14.90 -7.37
CA TYR A 17 -0.01 13.95 -6.27
C TYR A 17 -1.44 13.46 -6.01
N PHE A 18 -2.44 14.32 -6.18
CA PHE A 18 -3.84 13.98 -5.91
C PHE A 18 -4.53 13.25 -7.06
N MET A 19 -3.97 13.32 -8.27
CA MET A 19 -4.61 12.79 -9.48
C MET A 19 -4.85 11.26 -9.45
N PRO A 20 -3.96 10.43 -8.86
CA PRO A 20 -4.18 8.98 -8.77
C PRO A 20 -5.21 8.52 -7.74
N THR A 21 -5.78 9.42 -6.93
CA THR A 21 -6.70 9.08 -5.82
C THR A 21 -7.84 8.12 -6.23
N PRO A 22 -8.48 8.25 -7.42
CA PRO A 22 -9.49 7.29 -7.86
C PRO A 22 -8.95 5.85 -7.96
N TYR A 23 -7.72 5.68 -8.46
CA TYR A 23 -7.10 4.36 -8.60
C TYR A 23 -6.84 3.72 -7.24
N PHE A 24 -6.35 4.50 -6.28
CA PHE A 24 -6.13 4.04 -4.90
C PHE A 24 -7.43 3.61 -4.23
N SER A 25 -8.52 4.34 -4.48
CA SER A 25 -9.84 4.04 -3.94
C SER A 25 -10.38 2.73 -4.50
N LEU A 26 -10.34 2.55 -5.83
CA LEU A 26 -10.74 1.30 -6.47
C LEU A 26 -9.90 0.11 -5.97
N ALA A 27 -8.58 0.29 -5.86
CA ALA A 27 -7.68 -0.75 -5.36
C ALA A 27 -7.97 -1.11 -3.90
N ARG A 28 -8.19 -0.10 -3.04
CA ARG A 28 -8.47 -0.30 -1.61
C ARG A 28 -9.74 -1.13 -1.37
N PHE A 29 -10.74 -0.97 -2.22
CA PHE A 29 -12.02 -1.70 -2.15
C PHE A 29 -12.09 -2.93 -3.06
N GLY A 30 -10.97 -3.33 -3.68
CA GLY A 30 -10.91 -4.52 -4.53
C GLY A 30 -11.77 -4.45 -5.80
N ARG A 31 -12.05 -3.23 -6.30
CA ARG A 31 -12.82 -2.98 -7.53
C ARG A 31 -11.92 -3.16 -8.76
N TRP A 32 -11.36 -4.36 -8.93
CA TRP A 32 -10.30 -4.65 -9.90
C TRP A 32 -10.72 -4.44 -11.35
N ASP A 33 -11.91 -4.90 -11.73
CA ASP A 33 -12.38 -4.77 -13.12
C ASP A 33 -12.62 -3.30 -13.50
N GLU A 34 -13.15 -2.49 -12.58
CA GLU A 34 -13.31 -1.05 -12.78
C GLU A 34 -11.96 -0.33 -12.87
N LEU A 35 -11.01 -0.71 -12.02
CA LEU A 35 -9.66 -0.17 -12.08
C LEU A 35 -9.02 -0.47 -13.45
N LEU A 36 -9.16 -1.69 -13.95
CA LEU A 36 -8.63 -2.08 -15.26
C LEU A 36 -9.35 -1.39 -16.42
N ALA A 37 -10.59 -0.93 -16.22
CA ALA A 37 -11.37 -0.16 -17.18
C ALA A 37 -11.10 1.35 -17.16
N GLU A 38 -10.43 1.88 -16.12
CA GLU A 38 -10.06 3.29 -16.07
C GLU A 38 -9.15 3.67 -17.24
N PRO A 39 -9.45 4.75 -17.98
CA PRO A 39 -8.65 5.18 -19.11
C PRO A 39 -7.26 5.59 -18.65
N ALA A 40 -6.27 5.43 -19.55
CA ALA A 40 -4.94 5.95 -19.32
C ALA A 40 -5.00 7.48 -19.09
N PRO A 41 -4.28 8.02 -18.10
CA PRO A 41 -4.15 9.46 -17.92
C PRO A 41 -3.33 10.08 -19.07
N SER A 42 -3.26 11.42 -19.12
CA SER A 42 -2.32 12.09 -20.03
C SER A 42 -0.89 11.64 -19.73
N SER A 43 -0.12 11.33 -20.77
CA SER A 43 1.30 10.96 -20.65
C SER A 43 2.17 12.08 -20.09
N ASP A 44 1.69 13.32 -20.10
CA ASP A 44 2.38 14.47 -19.49
C ASP A 44 2.36 14.38 -17.96
N LEU A 45 1.37 13.68 -17.39
CA LEU A 45 1.24 13.42 -15.97
C LEU A 45 2.03 12.14 -15.61
N LYS A 46 3.36 12.28 -15.52
CA LYS A 46 4.28 11.14 -15.33
C LYS A 46 4.02 10.38 -14.02
N TYR A 47 3.83 11.09 -12.91
CA TYR A 47 3.55 10.45 -11.62
C TYR A 47 2.21 9.70 -11.67
N THR A 48 1.19 10.34 -12.26
CA THR A 48 -0.14 9.76 -12.41
C THR A 48 -0.12 8.53 -13.30
N THR A 49 0.63 8.59 -14.41
CA THR A 49 0.80 7.46 -15.33
C THR A 49 1.53 6.30 -14.64
N GLY A 50 2.57 6.58 -13.86
CA GLY A 50 3.27 5.56 -13.08
C GLY A 50 2.36 4.87 -12.05
N MET A 51 1.55 5.66 -11.33
CA MET A 51 0.58 5.15 -10.36
C MET A 51 -0.59 4.41 -11.01
N TRP A 52 -1.02 4.80 -12.22
CA TRP A 52 -2.00 4.07 -13.01
C TRP A 52 -1.50 2.68 -13.39
N HIS A 53 -0.28 2.57 -13.92
CA HIS A 53 0.35 1.27 -14.21
C HIS A 53 0.49 0.42 -12.96
N TYR A 54 0.98 1.00 -11.87
CA TYR A 54 1.13 0.29 -10.60
C TYR A 54 -0.21 -0.28 -10.11
N SER A 55 -1.27 0.53 -10.14
CA SER A 55 -2.61 0.14 -9.71
C SER A 55 -3.17 -0.99 -10.58
N ARG A 56 -2.93 -0.96 -11.89
CA ARG A 56 -3.28 -2.04 -12.82
C ARG A 56 -2.49 -3.32 -12.52
N GLY A 57 -1.21 -3.18 -12.20
CA GLY A 57 -0.37 -4.29 -11.76
C GLY A 57 -0.92 -4.97 -10.51
N LEU A 58 -1.40 -4.20 -9.52
CA LEU A 58 -2.07 -4.73 -8.34
C LEU A 58 -3.34 -5.52 -8.71
N ALA A 59 -4.17 -4.97 -9.61
CA ALA A 59 -5.39 -5.64 -10.05
C ALA A 59 -5.09 -6.96 -10.76
N HIS A 60 -4.12 -6.96 -11.67
CA HIS A 60 -3.68 -8.18 -12.34
C HIS A 60 -3.10 -9.21 -11.35
N ALA A 61 -2.26 -8.79 -10.40
CA ALA A 61 -1.72 -9.68 -9.38
C ALA A 61 -2.82 -10.29 -8.51
N ALA A 62 -3.81 -9.49 -8.10
CA ALA A 62 -4.96 -9.95 -7.31
C ALA A 62 -5.84 -10.96 -8.05
N GLN A 63 -5.90 -10.87 -9.38
CA GLN A 63 -6.64 -11.80 -10.25
C GLN A 63 -5.81 -13.01 -10.74
N GLY A 64 -4.54 -13.11 -10.34
CA GLY A 64 -3.65 -14.20 -10.75
C GLY A 64 -3.05 -14.06 -12.16
N HIS A 65 -3.20 -12.88 -12.77
CA HIS A 65 -2.70 -12.57 -14.10
C HIS A 65 -1.20 -12.20 -14.07
N LEU A 66 -0.33 -13.19 -13.86
CA LEU A 66 1.10 -12.98 -13.59
C LEU A 66 1.83 -12.19 -14.69
N ASP A 67 1.66 -12.58 -15.95
CA ASP A 67 2.36 -11.95 -17.07
C ASP A 67 1.93 -10.47 -17.23
N GLN A 68 0.63 -10.19 -17.07
CA GLN A 68 0.11 -8.84 -17.10
C GLN A 68 0.61 -8.01 -15.91
N ALA A 69 0.65 -8.58 -14.70
CA ALA A 69 1.19 -7.91 -13.53
C ALA A 69 2.68 -7.55 -13.73
N GLN A 70 3.46 -8.46 -14.30
CA GLN A 70 4.86 -8.22 -14.62
C GLN A 70 5.04 -7.14 -15.70
N ALA A 71 4.18 -7.13 -16.72
CA ALA A 71 4.19 -6.09 -17.75
C ALA A 71 3.91 -4.70 -17.16
N GLU A 72 2.94 -4.58 -16.25
CA GLU A 72 2.65 -3.31 -15.57
C GLU A 72 3.78 -2.90 -14.61
N TYR A 73 4.37 -3.85 -13.88
CA TYR A 73 5.56 -3.59 -13.06
C TYR A 73 6.71 -2.97 -13.88
N ASN A 74 7.01 -3.54 -15.05
CA ASN A 74 8.08 -3.04 -15.91
C ASN A 74 7.81 -1.59 -16.37
N ARG A 75 6.54 -1.23 -16.62
CA ARG A 75 6.15 0.13 -16.99
C ARG A 75 6.26 1.10 -15.82
N THR A 76 5.80 0.71 -14.63
CA THR A 76 5.98 1.50 -13.41
C THR A 76 7.46 1.78 -13.14
N ALA A 77 8.31 0.74 -13.18
CA ALA A 77 9.75 0.88 -12.95
C ALA A 77 10.43 1.79 -13.99
N ALA A 78 10.08 1.64 -15.27
CA ALA A 78 10.60 2.50 -16.34
C ALA A 78 10.22 3.98 -16.13
N ILE A 79 8.98 4.26 -15.73
CA ILE A 79 8.53 5.62 -15.43
C ILE A 79 9.26 6.17 -14.20
N ALA A 80 9.35 5.39 -13.12
CA ALA A 80 10.05 5.80 -11.89
C ALA A 80 11.51 6.20 -12.17
N ALA A 81 12.22 5.40 -12.97
CA ALA A 81 13.60 5.70 -13.38
C ALA A 81 13.71 6.99 -14.21
N ALA A 82 12.72 7.26 -15.07
CA ALA A 82 12.71 8.43 -15.96
C ALA A 82 12.28 9.74 -15.29
N ILE A 83 11.62 9.70 -14.12
CA ILE A 83 11.25 10.91 -13.37
C ILE A 83 12.49 11.56 -12.77
N PRO A 84 12.78 12.86 -12.99
CA PRO A 84 13.89 13.56 -12.33
C PRO A 84 13.80 13.51 -10.80
N ALA A 85 14.94 13.50 -10.10
CA ALA A 85 14.96 13.34 -8.65
C ALA A 85 14.21 14.47 -7.91
N GLU A 86 14.32 15.67 -8.47
CA GLU A 86 13.74 16.93 -7.99
C GLU A 86 12.26 17.11 -8.33
N GLN A 87 11.68 16.27 -9.19
CA GLN A 87 10.26 16.36 -9.51
C GLN A 87 9.44 15.92 -8.30
N LEU A 88 8.67 16.86 -7.74
CA LEU A 88 7.83 16.63 -6.57
C LEU A 88 6.44 16.13 -6.96
N ALA A 89 5.88 15.28 -6.10
CA ALA A 89 4.46 15.00 -5.99
C ALA A 89 4.10 15.19 -4.50
N GLY A 90 3.32 16.23 -4.20
CA GLY A 90 3.09 16.66 -2.82
C GLY A 90 4.38 17.20 -2.21
N LEU A 91 4.69 16.76 -0.97
CA LEU A 91 5.91 17.14 -0.25
C LEU A 91 7.12 16.25 -0.55
N ASN A 92 6.94 15.22 -1.39
CA ASN A 92 7.94 14.17 -1.60
C ASN A 92 8.35 14.07 -3.08
N SER A 93 9.48 13.43 -3.34
CA SER A 93 9.89 13.12 -4.70
C SER A 93 8.91 12.13 -5.34
N ALA A 94 8.42 12.44 -6.54
CA ALA A 94 7.59 11.52 -7.32
C ALA A 94 8.32 10.20 -7.61
N ARG A 95 9.65 10.25 -7.79
CA ARG A 95 10.49 9.06 -7.92
C ARG A 95 10.49 8.21 -6.64
N ALA A 96 10.56 8.83 -5.46
CA ALA A 96 10.54 8.11 -4.20
C ALA A 96 9.19 7.38 -3.99
N LEU A 97 8.08 8.07 -4.25
CA LEU A 97 6.73 7.49 -4.16
C LEU A 97 6.53 6.34 -5.16
N LEU A 98 6.98 6.49 -6.41
CA LEU A 98 6.94 5.39 -7.39
C LEU A 98 7.90 4.25 -7.04
N GLY A 99 9.01 4.51 -6.35
CA GLY A 99 9.89 3.48 -5.82
C GLY A 99 9.18 2.60 -4.79
N ILE A 100 8.39 3.19 -3.89
CA ILE A 100 7.55 2.42 -2.94
C ILE A 100 6.51 1.60 -3.71
N ALA A 101 5.86 2.19 -4.72
CA ALA A 101 4.90 1.49 -5.58
C ALA A 101 5.51 0.29 -6.31
N GLU A 102 6.72 0.46 -6.86
CA GLU A 102 7.47 -0.60 -7.51
C GLU A 102 7.75 -1.76 -6.55
N GLN A 103 8.29 -1.47 -5.36
CA GLN A 103 8.59 -2.51 -4.36
C GLN A 103 7.30 -3.21 -3.91
N HIS A 104 6.24 -2.45 -3.64
CA HIS A 104 4.98 -3.06 -3.23
C HIS A 104 4.43 -4.01 -4.31
N LEU A 105 4.41 -3.60 -5.59
CA LEU A 105 3.96 -4.46 -6.68
C LEU A 105 4.87 -5.68 -6.89
N ALA A 106 6.19 -5.52 -6.79
CA ALA A 106 7.12 -6.65 -6.83
C ALA A 106 6.83 -7.68 -5.72
N ALA A 107 6.46 -7.22 -4.52
CA ALA A 107 6.06 -8.12 -3.44
C ALA A 107 4.76 -8.87 -3.77
N LYS A 108 3.76 -8.20 -4.35
CA LYS A 108 2.52 -8.88 -4.82
C LYS A 108 2.82 -9.96 -5.86
N ILE A 109 3.68 -9.64 -6.83
CA ILE A 109 4.11 -10.59 -7.87
C ILE A 109 4.87 -11.77 -7.25
N ALA A 110 5.75 -11.52 -6.27
CA ALA A 110 6.45 -12.57 -5.55
C ALA A 110 5.50 -13.51 -4.80
N LEU A 111 4.48 -12.96 -4.11
CA LEU A 111 3.43 -13.78 -3.48
C LEU A 111 2.68 -14.63 -4.51
N LEU A 112 2.33 -14.05 -5.66
CA LEU A 112 1.64 -14.77 -6.74
C LEU A 112 2.50 -15.92 -7.31
N GLN A 113 3.81 -15.76 -7.33
CA GLN A 113 4.76 -16.80 -7.75
C GLN A 113 5.06 -17.83 -6.64
N GLY A 114 4.51 -17.67 -5.44
CA GLY A 114 4.80 -18.52 -4.28
C GLY A 114 6.14 -18.21 -3.59
N ASP A 115 6.83 -17.14 -3.98
CA ASP A 115 8.08 -16.69 -3.38
C ASP A 115 7.81 -15.75 -2.19
N THR A 116 7.32 -16.35 -1.10
CA THR A 116 7.00 -15.62 0.13
C THR A 116 8.22 -14.97 0.77
N ALA A 117 9.41 -15.58 0.63
CA ALA A 117 10.64 -15.03 1.19
C ALA A 117 10.99 -13.69 0.53
N ARG A 118 10.97 -13.65 -0.81
CA ARG A 118 11.20 -12.42 -1.56
C ARG A 118 10.11 -11.39 -1.28
N ALA A 119 8.83 -11.79 -1.24
CA ALA A 119 7.74 -10.87 -0.92
C ALA A 119 7.95 -10.14 0.42
N ILE A 120 8.40 -10.86 1.45
CA ILE A 120 8.69 -10.27 2.77
C ILE A 120 9.83 -9.26 2.68
N THR A 121 10.95 -9.61 2.06
CA THR A 121 12.09 -8.69 1.92
C THR A 121 11.73 -7.45 1.13
N THR A 122 10.96 -7.61 0.05
CA THR A 122 10.52 -6.50 -0.80
C THR A 122 9.51 -5.59 -0.06
N LEU A 123 8.58 -6.14 0.72
CA LEU A 123 7.68 -5.33 1.56
C LEU A 123 8.46 -4.53 2.62
N GLN A 124 9.49 -5.12 3.23
CA GLN A 124 10.35 -4.40 4.19
C GLN A 124 11.07 -3.22 3.52
N GLN A 125 11.51 -3.38 2.27
CA GLN A 125 12.10 -2.29 1.48
C GLN A 125 11.08 -1.20 1.16
N ALA A 126 9.84 -1.57 0.82
CA ALA A 126 8.76 -0.61 0.60
C ALA A 126 8.45 0.20 1.88
N ILE A 127 8.40 -0.45 3.05
CA ILE A 127 8.20 0.20 4.35
C ILE A 127 9.36 1.14 4.68
N ALA A 128 10.60 0.73 4.43
CA ALA A 128 11.76 1.60 4.63
C ALA A 128 11.71 2.85 3.72
N GLY A 129 11.17 2.71 2.50
CA GLY A 129 10.90 3.84 1.62
C GLY A 129 9.81 4.75 2.15
N GLU A 130 8.71 4.19 2.68
CA GLU A 130 7.63 4.92 3.32
C GLU A 130 8.12 5.70 4.55
N ASP A 131 8.94 5.08 5.40
CA ASP A 131 9.49 5.70 6.61
C ASP A 131 10.47 6.85 6.32
N ALA A 132 11.04 6.88 5.11
CA ALA A 132 11.95 7.93 4.65
C ALA A 132 11.21 9.13 4.03
N LEU A 133 9.88 9.05 3.87
CA LEU A 133 9.08 10.16 3.35
C LEU A 133 8.99 11.29 4.37
N THR A 134 8.81 12.52 3.88
CA THR A 134 8.47 13.68 4.69
C THR A 134 7.17 13.43 5.45
N TYR A 135 7.19 13.66 6.77
CA TYR A 135 6.01 13.59 7.62
C TYR A 135 4.91 14.53 7.11
N ASP A 136 3.69 14.02 6.95
CA ASP A 136 2.52 14.76 6.49
C ASP A 136 1.22 14.13 7.03
N GLU A 137 0.15 14.92 7.09
CA GLU A 137 -1.19 14.47 7.51
C GLU A 137 -2.25 14.89 6.47
N PRO A 138 -2.81 13.93 5.69
CA PRO A 138 -2.62 12.48 5.79
C PRO A 138 -1.25 12.00 5.28
N PRO A 139 -0.82 10.78 5.65
CA PRO A 139 0.43 10.19 5.16
C PRO A 139 0.51 10.22 3.64
N ALA A 140 1.73 10.45 3.13
CA ALA A 140 1.98 10.53 1.69
C ALA A 140 1.78 9.18 0.96
N TRP A 141 1.87 8.07 1.68
CA TRP A 141 1.60 6.73 1.14
C TRP A 141 0.24 6.22 1.62
N TYR A 142 -0.58 5.73 0.69
CA TYR A 142 -2.00 5.44 0.95
C TYR A 142 -2.26 4.01 1.46
N HIS A 143 -1.34 3.08 1.22
CA HIS A 143 -1.57 1.66 1.44
C HIS A 143 -0.84 1.18 2.71
N PRO A 144 -1.51 0.49 3.65
CA PRO A 144 -0.92 0.13 4.93
C PRO A 144 0.06 -1.05 4.82
N LEU A 145 1.30 -0.77 4.43
CA LEU A 145 2.31 -1.79 4.13
C LEU A 145 2.67 -2.65 5.34
N ARG A 146 2.71 -2.08 6.55
CA ARG A 146 2.97 -2.82 7.80
C ARG A 146 1.89 -3.84 8.13
N LEU A 147 0.62 -3.50 7.91
CA LEU A 147 -0.50 -4.45 8.06
C LEU A 147 -0.38 -5.61 7.06
N GLU A 148 -0.04 -5.30 5.81
CA GLU A 148 0.16 -6.31 4.79
C GLU A 148 1.33 -7.24 5.13
N LEU A 149 2.47 -6.69 5.56
CA LEU A 149 3.61 -7.48 6.00
C LEU A 149 3.24 -8.41 7.16
N GLY A 150 2.50 -7.91 8.16
CA GLY A 150 1.99 -8.73 9.27
C GLY A 150 1.10 -9.88 8.81
N ALA A 151 0.20 -9.63 7.85
CA ALA A 151 -0.65 -10.65 7.26
C ALA A 151 0.16 -11.71 6.47
N VAL A 152 1.17 -11.28 5.71
CA VAL A 152 2.08 -12.19 4.98
C VAL A 152 2.85 -13.08 5.96
N TYR A 153 3.34 -12.53 7.07
CA TYR A 153 3.99 -13.34 8.11
C TYR A 153 3.05 -14.37 8.74
N LEU A 154 1.80 -14.01 9.03
CA LEU A 154 0.82 -14.97 9.54
C LEU A 154 0.56 -16.10 8.53
N ALA A 155 0.36 -15.76 7.26
CA ALA A 155 0.15 -16.74 6.20
C ALA A 155 1.37 -17.68 6.02
N ALA A 156 2.57 -17.17 6.29
CA ALA A 156 3.82 -17.93 6.28
C ALA A 156 4.09 -18.72 7.57
N ASN A 157 3.15 -18.77 8.52
CA ASN A 157 3.32 -19.37 9.85
C ASN A 157 4.53 -18.79 10.63
N ARG A 158 4.74 -17.48 10.53
CA ARG A 158 5.79 -16.70 11.22
C ARG A 158 5.17 -15.72 12.23
N PRO A 159 4.53 -16.23 13.31
CA PRO A 159 3.68 -15.40 14.14
C PRO A 159 4.44 -14.40 15.02
N ALA A 160 5.71 -14.66 15.36
CA ALA A 160 6.53 -13.71 16.12
C ALA A 160 6.88 -12.46 15.29
N GLU A 161 7.21 -12.63 14.01
CA GLU A 161 7.45 -11.52 13.10
C GLU A 161 6.17 -10.78 12.74
N ALA A 162 5.04 -11.50 12.62
CA ALA A 162 3.73 -10.88 12.47
C ALA A 162 3.39 -9.98 13.67
N GLU A 163 3.61 -10.47 14.89
CA GLU A 163 3.40 -9.69 16.12
C GLU A 163 4.18 -8.37 16.05
N ARG A 164 5.47 -8.43 15.68
CA ARG A 164 6.30 -7.22 15.56
C ARG A 164 5.71 -6.25 14.53
N ALA A 165 5.37 -6.71 13.34
CA ALA A 165 4.82 -5.86 12.28
C ALA A 165 3.52 -5.15 12.72
N PHE A 166 2.61 -5.85 13.42
CA PHE A 166 1.38 -5.23 13.92
C PHE A 166 1.63 -4.28 15.10
N ARG A 167 2.61 -4.56 15.96
CA ARG A 167 3.01 -3.62 17.02
C ARG A 167 3.66 -2.36 16.45
N ASP A 168 4.47 -2.50 15.41
CA ASP A 168 5.07 -1.37 14.70
C ASP A 168 3.99 -0.48 14.08
N ASP A 169 2.95 -1.05 13.47
CA ASP A 169 1.79 -0.28 12.96
C ASP A 169 1.07 0.48 14.09
N LEU A 170 0.82 -0.19 15.22
CA LEU A 170 0.14 0.39 16.40
C LEU A 170 0.95 1.48 17.10
N ALA A 171 2.26 1.56 16.87
CA ALA A 171 3.10 2.64 17.39
C ALA A 171 2.81 3.97 16.68
N TYR A 172 2.47 3.92 15.39
CA TYR A 172 2.05 5.09 14.60
C TYR A 172 0.54 5.34 14.72
N TRP A 173 -0.27 4.30 14.50
CA TRP A 173 -1.73 4.39 14.46
C TRP A 173 -2.35 3.68 15.65
N GLN A 174 -2.38 4.38 16.79
CA GLN A 174 -2.97 3.85 18.01
C GLN A 174 -4.42 3.42 17.75
N GLU A 175 -4.79 2.24 18.24
CA GLU A 175 -6.13 1.67 18.09
C GLU A 175 -6.56 1.33 16.65
N ASN A 176 -5.61 1.18 15.71
CA ASN A 176 -5.92 0.60 14.40
C ASN A 176 -6.48 -0.83 14.55
N GLY A 177 -7.77 -1.02 14.30
CA GLY A 177 -8.44 -2.29 14.57
C GLY A 177 -7.97 -3.44 13.68
N TRP A 178 -7.49 -3.15 12.47
CA TRP A 178 -6.86 -4.17 11.63
C TRP A 178 -5.56 -4.69 12.26
N ALA A 179 -4.73 -3.78 12.78
CA ALA A 179 -3.51 -4.13 13.49
C ALA A 179 -3.81 -4.88 14.79
N LEU A 180 -4.78 -4.41 15.59
CA LEU A 180 -5.17 -5.09 16.83
C LEU A 180 -5.68 -6.52 16.57
N LYS A 181 -6.49 -6.70 15.52
CA LYS A 181 -6.98 -8.03 15.12
C LYS A 181 -5.83 -8.94 14.71
N GLY A 182 -4.91 -8.45 13.86
CA GLY A 182 -3.73 -9.20 13.45
C GLY A 182 -2.79 -9.52 14.60
N LEU A 183 -2.60 -8.57 15.53
CA LEU A 183 -1.81 -8.75 16.74
C LEU A 183 -2.39 -9.86 17.61
N ALA A 184 -3.70 -9.85 17.89
CA ALA A 184 -4.36 -10.92 18.64
C ALA A 184 -4.16 -12.30 17.97
N GLN A 185 -4.32 -12.38 16.65
CA GLN A 185 -4.08 -13.61 15.89
C GLN A 185 -2.64 -14.10 16.03
N SER A 186 -1.66 -13.21 15.92
CA SER A 186 -0.24 -13.52 16.06
C SER A 186 0.13 -14.01 17.46
N LEU A 187 -0.48 -13.44 18.50
CA LEU A 187 -0.29 -13.83 19.90
C LEU A 187 -0.90 -15.20 20.19
N ARG A 188 -2.12 -15.48 19.67
CA ARG A 188 -2.76 -16.80 19.77
C ARG A 188 -1.91 -17.89 19.11
N ALA A 189 -1.39 -17.63 17.91
CA ALA A 189 -0.51 -18.57 17.21
C ALA A 189 0.79 -18.88 17.99
N GLN A 190 1.24 -17.94 18.84
CA GLN A 190 2.36 -18.12 19.76
C GLN A 190 1.97 -18.70 21.13
N LYS A 191 0.69 -19.03 21.36
CA LYS A 191 0.15 -19.49 22.65
C LYS A 191 0.29 -18.46 23.80
N LYS A 192 0.34 -17.17 23.45
CA LYS A 192 0.34 -16.05 24.41
C LYS A 192 -1.10 -15.63 24.73
N ASP A 193 -1.90 -16.56 25.26
CA ASP A 193 -3.36 -16.41 25.37
C ASP A 193 -3.82 -15.24 26.23
N THR A 194 -3.12 -14.94 27.32
CA THR A 194 -3.43 -13.80 28.20
C THR A 194 -3.27 -12.47 27.46
N GLU A 195 -2.15 -12.29 26.75
CA GLU A 195 -1.89 -11.09 25.95
C GLU A 195 -2.88 -10.99 24.79
N ALA A 196 -3.15 -12.10 24.10
CA ALA A 196 -4.12 -12.13 23.01
C ALA A 196 -5.51 -11.68 23.50
N THR A 197 -5.97 -12.19 24.64
CA THR A 197 -7.26 -11.81 25.24
C THR A 197 -7.30 -10.32 25.60
N ALA A 198 -6.21 -9.76 26.13
CA ALA A 198 -6.11 -8.33 26.42
C ALA A 198 -6.18 -7.47 25.13
N VAL A 199 -5.51 -7.89 24.06
CA VAL A 199 -5.57 -7.21 22.76
C VAL A 199 -6.95 -7.33 22.12
N GLU A 200 -7.61 -8.47 22.23
CA GLU A 200 -9.00 -8.67 21.78
C GLU A 200 -9.98 -7.75 22.51
N GLN A 201 -9.79 -7.55 23.82
CA GLN A 201 -10.57 -6.58 24.60
C GLN A 201 -10.30 -5.13 24.14
N ARG A 202 -9.03 -4.79 23.90
CA ARG A 202 -8.64 -3.48 23.34
C ARG A 202 -9.30 -3.23 21.98
N PHE A 203 -9.27 -4.23 21.08
CA PHE A 203 -9.97 -4.18 19.79
C PHE A 203 -11.48 -3.94 19.96
N LYS A 204 -12.14 -4.70 20.84
CA LYS A 204 -13.58 -4.52 21.11
C LYS A 204 -13.89 -3.13 21.64
N LYS A 205 -13.04 -2.53 22.47
CA LYS A 205 -13.23 -1.16 22.95
C LYS A 205 -13.08 -0.14 21.82
N ALA A 206 -12.01 -0.25 21.05
CA ALA A 206 -11.70 0.70 19.98
C ALA A 206 -12.75 0.69 18.85
N TRP A 207 -13.27 -0.49 18.49
CA TRP A 207 -14.13 -0.67 17.30
C TRP A 207 -15.55 -1.12 17.62
N GLY A 208 -15.82 -1.64 18.82
CA GLY A 208 -17.17 -2.04 19.26
C GLY A 208 -18.09 -0.88 19.59
N GLU A 209 -17.55 0.32 19.89
CA GLU A 209 -18.35 1.54 20.04
C GLU A 209 -18.80 2.12 18.67
N MET A 210 -18.09 1.83 17.57
CA MET A 210 -18.49 2.29 16.22
C MET A 210 -19.68 1.52 15.61
N ALA A 211 -20.09 0.40 16.21
CA ALA A 211 -21.26 -0.38 15.78
C ALA A 211 -22.59 0.09 16.42
N MET A 212 -22.55 1.14 17.26
CA MET A 212 -23.71 1.61 18.03
C MET A 212 -23.99 3.11 17.82
N THR A 213 -24.30 3.46 16.57
CA THR A 213 -25.20 4.59 16.27
C THR A 213 -26.15 4.12 15.16
N PRO A 214 -27.45 3.96 15.42
CA PRO A 214 -28.44 3.56 14.41
C PRO A 214 -28.60 4.61 13.29
#